data_AF-A0A5J4RIG7-F1
#
_entry.id   AF-A0A5J4RIG7-F1
#
_cell.length_a   1.000
_cell.length_b   1.000
_cell.length_c   1.000
_cell.angle_alpha   90.00
_cell.angle_beta   90.00
_cell.angle_gamma   90.00
#
_symmetry.space_group_name_H-M   'P 1'
#
loop_
_entity.id
_entity.type
_entity.pdbx_description
1 polymer ?
#
loop_
_entity_poly.entity_id
_entity_poly.type
_entity_poly.pdbx_seq_one_letter_code
_entity_poly.pdbx_strand_id
1 'polypeptide(L)'
;FKAGEESQQTTVAKSALDYDYLNEEYELIYDPTKMSGKHEIAVEVYDQDRFTKNDIIGLVNIDVLPSLNRETQIDLFLQPQEDKKDDQIKSQELENSDQKLGKISLSMIYLSEQDQIKQREQEESNKQKSEEELNKIKEVQKRRKNEEIQRIADEEKRIAEEKRKQKERQDASYIKGVVKFKNISVRNLKKMDIFSKTDPFVVFKAGEESQQTTVAKSALDYDYLNEEYELIY
;
A
#
# COMPACT_ATOMS: atom_id res chain seq x y z
N PHE A 1 -2.43 -22.49 -32.15
CA PHE A 1 -3.72 -23.10 -31.75
C PHE A 1 -4.83 -22.54 -32.62
N LYS A 2 -5.73 -23.38 -33.15
CA LYS A 2 -6.87 -22.97 -33.99
C LYS A 2 -8.14 -23.73 -33.63
N ALA A 3 -9.25 -22.99 -33.50
CA ALA A 3 -10.59 -23.48 -33.20
C ALA A 3 -11.58 -22.86 -34.20
N GLY A 4 -11.78 -23.50 -35.36
CA GLY A 4 -12.54 -22.88 -36.46
C GLY A 4 -11.82 -21.64 -37.00
N GLU A 5 -12.45 -20.47 -36.89
CA GLU A 5 -11.86 -19.18 -37.30
C GLU A 5 -11.00 -18.53 -36.20
N GLU A 6 -11.15 -18.95 -34.94
CA GLU A 6 -10.38 -18.44 -33.82
C GLU A 6 -8.98 -19.04 -33.80
N SER A 7 -7.98 -18.22 -33.48
CA SER A 7 -6.60 -18.70 -33.37
C SER A 7 -5.78 -17.91 -32.35
N GLN A 8 -4.82 -18.60 -31.74
CA GLN A 8 -3.83 -18.05 -30.82
C GLN A 8 -2.45 -18.63 -31.17
N GLN A 9 -1.40 -17.89 -30.85
CA GLN A 9 -0.02 -18.30 -31.10
C GLN A 9 0.87 -18.02 -29.88
N THR A 10 1.88 -18.87 -29.70
CA THR A 10 2.91 -18.70 -28.67
C THR A 10 3.82 -17.52 -28.98
N THR A 11 4.69 -17.17 -28.04
CA THR A 11 5.88 -16.41 -28.41
C THR A 11 6.82 -17.26 -29.29
N VAL A 12 7.90 -16.64 -29.80
CA VAL A 12 8.82 -17.29 -30.74
C VAL A 12 10.10 -17.69 -30.01
N ALA A 13 10.35 -19.00 -29.97
CA ALA A 13 11.64 -19.55 -29.54
C ALA A 13 12.71 -19.33 -30.63
N LYS A 14 13.78 -18.60 -30.32
CA LYS A 14 14.84 -18.31 -31.30
C LYS A 14 15.95 -19.36 -31.25
N SER A 15 16.28 -19.93 -32.42
CA SER A 15 17.41 -20.87 -32.58
C SER A 15 17.36 -22.05 -31.61
N ALA A 16 16.16 -22.63 -31.42
CA ALA A 16 15.90 -23.73 -30.51
C ALA A 16 15.26 -24.91 -31.26
N LEU A 17 15.57 -26.14 -30.83
CA LEU A 17 14.95 -27.38 -31.33
C LEU A 17 14.00 -27.99 -30.29
N ASP A 18 14.14 -27.58 -29.04
CA ASP A 18 13.32 -27.87 -27.87
C ASP A 18 13.09 -26.57 -27.08
N TYR A 19 11.87 -26.32 -26.62
CA TYR A 19 11.55 -25.10 -25.90
C TYR A 19 10.33 -25.25 -25.00
N ASP A 20 10.47 -24.81 -23.75
CA ASP A 20 9.38 -24.74 -22.78
C ASP A 20 8.81 -23.32 -22.74
N TYR A 21 7.55 -23.17 -23.16
CA TYR A 21 6.81 -21.91 -23.10
C TYR A 21 6.30 -21.66 -21.68
N LEU A 22 7.20 -21.23 -20.79
CA LEU A 22 6.88 -21.01 -19.38
C LEU A 22 5.98 -19.78 -19.18
N ASN A 23 4.89 -19.97 -18.43
CA ASN A 23 3.92 -18.92 -18.07
C ASN A 23 3.13 -18.34 -19.26
N GLU A 24 3.01 -19.09 -20.35
CA GLU A 24 2.11 -18.74 -21.46
C GLU A 24 0.81 -19.53 -21.33
N GLU A 25 -0.32 -18.82 -21.27
CA GLU A 25 -1.66 -19.39 -21.22
C GLU A 25 -2.51 -18.76 -22.33
N TYR A 26 -3.31 -19.58 -23.00
CA TYR A 26 -4.10 -19.17 -24.16
C TYR A 26 -5.55 -19.65 -24.03
N GLU A 27 -6.48 -18.71 -24.17
CA GLU A 27 -7.90 -19.00 -24.24
C GLU A 27 -8.38 -19.00 -25.71
N LEU A 28 -9.10 -20.04 -26.09
CA LEU A 28 -9.81 -20.12 -27.36
C LEU A 28 -11.30 -20.39 -27.11
N ILE A 29 -12.14 -19.64 -27.82
CA ILE A 29 -13.59 -19.86 -27.77
C ILE A 29 -13.92 -21.07 -28.64
N TYR A 30 -14.35 -22.15 -28.01
CA TYR A 30 -14.89 -23.32 -28.69
C TYR A 30 -16.41 -23.16 -28.87
N ASP A 31 -16.86 -23.04 -30.12
CA ASP A 31 -18.28 -23.03 -30.49
C ASP A 31 -18.54 -24.13 -31.53
N PRO A 32 -19.25 -25.22 -31.16
CA PRO A 32 -19.48 -26.34 -32.08
C PRO A 32 -20.26 -25.93 -33.33
N THR A 33 -21.05 -24.85 -33.26
CA THR A 33 -21.82 -24.35 -34.42
C THR A 33 -20.92 -23.66 -35.44
N LYS A 34 -19.87 -22.96 -35.00
CA LYS A 34 -18.87 -22.32 -35.85
C LYS A 34 -17.80 -23.30 -36.35
N MET A 35 -17.61 -24.40 -35.63
CA MET A 35 -16.64 -25.44 -35.98
C MET A 35 -17.19 -26.50 -36.93
N SER A 36 -18.40 -26.30 -37.49
CA SER A 36 -19.05 -27.26 -38.39
C SER A 36 -19.15 -28.67 -37.77
N GLY A 37 -19.37 -28.76 -36.46
CA GLY A 37 -19.47 -30.02 -35.72
C GLY A 37 -18.13 -30.69 -35.37
N LYS A 38 -16.99 -30.07 -35.69
CA LYS A 38 -15.67 -30.58 -35.25
C LYS A 38 -15.49 -30.38 -33.74
N HIS A 39 -14.91 -31.39 -33.10
CA HIS A 39 -14.60 -31.41 -31.67
C HIS A 39 -13.10 -31.25 -31.39
N GLU A 40 -12.31 -30.95 -32.42
CA GLU A 40 -10.86 -30.91 -32.33
C GLU A 40 -10.29 -29.49 -32.42
N ILE A 41 -9.27 -29.20 -31.62
CA ILE A 41 -8.41 -28.03 -31.76
C ILE A 41 -7.20 -28.42 -32.60
N ALA A 42 -6.92 -27.65 -33.64
CA ALA A 42 -5.71 -27.83 -34.42
C ALA A 42 -4.53 -27.11 -33.76
N VAL A 43 -3.44 -27.82 -33.56
CA VAL A 43 -2.16 -27.29 -33.10
C VAL A 43 -1.16 -27.47 -34.23
N GLU A 44 -0.66 -26.36 -34.74
CA GLU A 44 0.29 -26.31 -35.84
C GLU A 44 1.59 -25.69 -35.33
N VAL A 45 2.72 -26.30 -35.68
CA VAL A 45 4.04 -25.82 -35.33
C VAL A 45 4.74 -25.35 -36.60
N TYR A 46 5.28 -24.14 -36.56
CA TYR A 46 5.92 -23.48 -37.69
C TYR A 46 7.37 -23.14 -37.37
N ASP A 47 8.23 -23.25 -38.37
CA ASP A 47 9.54 -22.59 -38.38
C ASP A 47 9.35 -21.15 -38.83
N GLN A 48 9.80 -20.20 -38.01
CA GLN A 48 9.65 -18.79 -38.32
C GLN A 48 10.85 -18.26 -39.10
N ASP A 49 10.60 -17.93 -40.36
CA ASP A 49 11.58 -17.28 -41.22
C ASP A 49 11.51 -15.76 -41.14
N ARG A 50 12.68 -15.11 -41.25
CA ARG A 50 12.77 -13.64 -41.24
C ARG A 50 12.46 -13.00 -42.59
N PHE A 51 12.70 -13.72 -43.68
CA PHE A 51 12.69 -13.15 -45.04
C PHE A 51 11.83 -13.95 -46.03
N THR A 52 11.35 -15.13 -45.63
CA THR A 52 10.51 -16.04 -46.40
C THR A 52 9.19 -16.32 -45.66
N LYS A 53 8.29 -17.07 -46.29
CA LYS A 53 7.08 -17.55 -45.60
C LYS A 53 7.50 -18.61 -44.58
N ASN A 54 6.85 -18.60 -43.42
CA ASN A 54 7.06 -19.63 -42.40
C ASN A 54 6.72 -21.01 -42.95
N ASP A 55 7.60 -21.97 -42.69
CA ASP A 55 7.42 -23.37 -43.08
C ASP A 55 6.70 -24.12 -41.97
N ILE A 56 5.75 -24.98 -42.33
CA ILE A 56 5.09 -25.85 -41.34
C ILE A 56 6.03 -27.01 -40.99
N ILE A 57 6.20 -27.25 -39.69
CA ILE A 57 6.94 -28.41 -39.18
C ILE A 57 5.99 -29.60 -39.05
N GLY A 58 4.80 -29.37 -38.50
CA GLY A 58 3.75 -30.38 -38.41
C GLY A 58 2.51 -29.91 -37.67
N LEU A 59 1.51 -30.76 -37.61
CA LEU A 59 0.24 -30.48 -36.96
C LEU A 59 -0.29 -31.68 -36.16
N VAL A 60 -1.14 -31.40 -35.18
CA VAL A 60 -1.97 -32.39 -34.48
C VAL A 60 -3.36 -31.81 -34.27
N ASN A 61 -4.37 -32.68 -34.28
CA ASN A 61 -5.74 -32.34 -33.90
C ASN A 61 -6.03 -32.98 -32.54
N ILE A 62 -6.54 -32.19 -31.60
CA ILE A 62 -6.75 -32.59 -30.22
C ILE A 62 -8.23 -32.51 -29.90
N ASP A 63 -8.86 -33.64 -29.59
CA ASP A 63 -10.25 -33.67 -29.10
C ASP A 63 -10.37 -32.92 -27.76
N VAL A 64 -11.34 -32.00 -27.68
CA VAL A 64 -11.58 -31.20 -26.48
C VAL A 64 -12.25 -31.99 -25.36
N LEU A 65 -13.02 -33.04 -25.71
CA LEU A 65 -13.90 -33.71 -24.78
C LEU A 65 -13.17 -34.41 -23.60
N PRO A 66 -12.02 -35.09 -23.79
CA PRO A 66 -11.26 -35.67 -22.68
C PRO A 66 -10.83 -34.65 -21.61
N SER A 67 -10.69 -33.37 -21.99
CA SER A 67 -10.32 -32.27 -21.10
C SER A 67 -11.53 -31.55 -20.47
N LEU A 68 -12.77 -32.03 -20.68
CA LEU A 68 -13.96 -31.39 -20.13
C LEU A 68 -13.90 -31.35 -18.60
N ASN A 69 -13.83 -30.14 -18.04
CA ASN A 69 -13.74 -29.85 -16.60
C ASN A 69 -12.58 -30.57 -15.89
N ARG A 70 -11.56 -30.98 -16.64
CA ARG A 70 -10.39 -31.67 -16.12
C ARG A 70 -9.16 -31.27 -16.91
N GLU A 71 -8.20 -30.66 -16.22
CA GLU A 71 -6.89 -30.42 -16.80
C GLU A 71 -6.24 -31.74 -17.20
N THR A 72 -5.85 -31.83 -18.47
CA THR A 72 -5.30 -33.04 -19.08
C THR A 72 -3.99 -32.69 -19.76
N GLN A 73 -2.94 -33.45 -19.42
CA GLN A 73 -1.66 -33.38 -20.10
C GLN A 73 -1.74 -34.15 -21.41
N ILE A 74 -1.30 -33.52 -22.50
CA ILE A 74 -1.37 -34.03 -23.86
C ILE A 74 0.04 -34.01 -24.45
N ASP A 75 0.49 -35.19 -24.86
CA ASP A 75 1.80 -35.43 -25.47
C ASP A 75 1.58 -36.15 -26.81
N LEU A 76 1.75 -35.44 -27.93
CA LEU A 76 1.48 -35.97 -29.27
C LEU A 76 2.64 -35.73 -30.24
N PHE A 77 2.99 -36.74 -31.03
CA PHE A 77 3.93 -36.61 -32.14
C PHE A 77 3.31 -35.79 -33.27
N LEU A 78 4.06 -34.80 -33.76
CA LEU A 78 3.64 -33.96 -34.88
C LEU A 78 3.50 -34.80 -36.15
N GLN A 79 2.41 -34.59 -36.88
CA GLN A 79 2.15 -35.26 -38.15
C GLN A 79 2.41 -34.30 -39.33
N PRO A 80 2.84 -34.80 -40.50
CA PRO A 80 3.02 -33.97 -41.69
C PRO A 80 1.69 -33.32 -42.11
N GLN A 81 1.75 -32.10 -42.65
CA GLN A 81 0.58 -31.52 -43.30
C GLN A 81 0.34 -32.26 -44.62
N GLU A 82 -0.66 -33.14 -44.68
CA GLU A 82 -1.03 -33.79 -45.95
C GLU A 82 -1.55 -32.72 -46.94
N ASP A 83 -0.95 -32.67 -48.13
CA ASP A 83 -1.50 -31.91 -49.26
C ASP A 83 -2.89 -32.49 -49.58
N LYS A 84 -3.90 -31.62 -49.65
CA LYS A 84 -5.32 -31.96 -49.87
C LYS A 84 -5.55 -32.78 -51.16
N LYS A 85 -5.27 -34.09 -51.12
CA LYS A 85 -5.60 -35.07 -52.15
C LYS A 85 -5.69 -36.47 -51.51
N ASP A 86 -6.68 -36.67 -50.66
CA ASP A 86 -7.60 -37.80 -50.74
C ASP A 86 -8.42 -37.88 -49.44
N ASP A 87 -9.71 -37.58 -49.57
CA ASP A 87 -10.73 -37.93 -48.58
C ASP A 87 -10.80 -39.46 -48.49
N GLN A 88 -10.03 -40.07 -47.59
CA GLN A 88 -10.25 -41.43 -47.15
C GLN A 88 -9.61 -41.68 -45.79
N ILE A 89 -10.46 -41.61 -44.76
CA ILE A 89 -10.48 -42.43 -43.54
C ILE A 89 -9.17 -43.20 -43.32
N LYS A 90 -8.18 -42.57 -42.68
CA LYS A 90 -7.12 -43.31 -41.98
C LYS A 90 -7.56 -43.42 -40.52
N SER A 91 -7.70 -44.66 -40.10
CA SER A 91 -8.09 -45.12 -38.78
C SER A 91 -7.25 -44.49 -37.66
N GLN A 92 -7.91 -44.21 -36.54
CA GLN A 92 -7.39 -43.65 -35.27
C GLN A 92 -6.17 -44.38 -34.67
N GLU A 93 -5.74 -45.51 -35.25
CA GLU A 93 -4.54 -46.25 -34.84
C GLU A 93 -3.22 -45.67 -35.41
N LEU A 94 -3.28 -44.74 -36.39
CA LEU A 94 -2.11 -44.05 -36.93
C LEU A 94 -1.74 -42.74 -36.20
N GLU A 95 -2.60 -42.24 -35.29
CA GLU A 95 -2.66 -40.81 -34.92
C GLU A 95 -1.52 -40.30 -34.01
N ASN A 96 -0.73 -41.18 -33.40
CA ASN A 96 0.40 -40.76 -32.55
C ASN A 96 1.67 -41.58 -32.82
N SER A 97 2.06 -41.65 -34.08
CA SER A 97 3.31 -42.30 -34.51
C SER A 97 4.44 -41.28 -34.68
N ASP A 98 5.66 -41.66 -34.31
CA ASP A 98 6.84 -40.80 -34.47
C ASP A 98 7.26 -40.72 -35.94
N GLN A 99 6.89 -39.62 -36.61
CA GLN A 99 7.30 -39.28 -37.98
C GLN A 99 8.63 -38.52 -38.03
N LYS A 100 9.35 -38.40 -36.90
CA LYS A 100 10.59 -37.62 -36.73
C LYS A 100 10.43 -36.11 -36.95
N LEU A 101 9.21 -35.59 -36.74
CA LEU A 101 8.90 -34.16 -36.79
C LEU A 101 8.93 -33.50 -35.40
N GLY A 102 9.08 -34.30 -34.34
CA GLY A 102 9.05 -33.83 -32.95
C GLY A 102 7.71 -34.10 -32.27
N LYS A 103 7.59 -33.62 -31.02
CA LYS A 103 6.43 -33.82 -30.15
C LYS A 103 5.97 -32.49 -29.59
N ILE A 104 4.67 -32.28 -29.48
CA ILE A 104 4.10 -31.19 -28.69
C ILE A 104 3.64 -31.74 -27.33
N SER A 105 3.93 -30.99 -26.27
CA SER A 105 3.49 -31.30 -24.90
C SER A 105 2.76 -30.08 -24.33
N LEU A 106 1.53 -30.23 -23.87
CA LEU A 106 0.72 -29.13 -23.32
C LEU A 106 -0.28 -29.63 -22.27
N SER A 107 -0.78 -28.71 -21.44
CA SER A 107 -1.96 -28.94 -20.60
C SER A 107 -3.18 -28.28 -21.24
N MET A 108 -4.30 -28.98 -21.29
CA MET A 108 -5.57 -28.43 -21.77
C MET A 108 -6.70 -28.73 -20.79
N ILE A 109 -7.52 -27.71 -20.52
CA ILE A 109 -8.82 -27.84 -19.87
C ILE A 109 -9.89 -27.25 -20.78
N TYR A 110 -10.98 -27.99 -20.98
CA TYR A 110 -12.16 -27.51 -21.69
C TYR A 110 -13.26 -27.18 -20.67
N LEU A 111 -13.60 -25.90 -20.54
CA LEU A 111 -14.63 -25.44 -19.63
C LEU A 111 -15.91 -25.13 -20.39
N SER A 112 -17.02 -25.72 -19.95
CA SER A 112 -18.34 -25.38 -20.50
C SER A 112 -18.73 -23.94 -20.15
N GLU A 113 -19.62 -23.34 -20.94
CA GLU A 113 -20.15 -22.01 -20.64
C GLU A 113 -20.76 -21.94 -19.23
N GLN A 114 -21.45 -23.00 -18.81
CA GLN A 114 -22.05 -23.07 -17.47
C GLN A 114 -20.99 -23.06 -16.36
N ASP A 115 -19.87 -23.75 -16.57
CA ASP A 115 -18.80 -23.81 -15.58
C ASP A 115 -18.04 -22.48 -15.50
N GLN A 116 -17.85 -21.81 -16.64
CA GLN A 116 -17.31 -20.44 -16.67
C GLN A 116 -18.23 -19.43 -15.97
N ILE A 117 -19.56 -19.55 -16.15
CA ILE A 117 -20.53 -18.71 -15.45
C ILE A 117 -20.43 -18.94 -13.94
N LYS A 118 -20.45 -20.20 -13.48
CA LYS A 118 -20.34 -20.52 -12.05
C LYS A 118 -19.04 -20.01 -11.43
N GLN A 119 -17.92 -20.13 -12.14
CA GLN A 119 -16.63 -19.63 -11.65
C GLN A 119 -16.66 -18.11 -11.48
N ARG A 120 -17.18 -17.37 -12.47
CA ARG A 120 -17.32 -15.91 -12.39
C ARG A 120 -18.26 -15.48 -11.26
N GLU A 121 -19.41 -16.14 -11.10
CA GLU A 121 -20.35 -15.85 -10.00
C GLU A 121 -19.69 -16.10 -8.63
N GLN A 122 -18.91 -17.17 -8.50
CA GLN A 122 -18.20 -17.48 -7.26
C GLN A 122 -17.09 -16.46 -6.97
N GLU A 123 -16.34 -16.04 -7.98
CA GLU A 123 -15.32 -14.99 -7.87
C GLU A 123 -15.93 -13.65 -7.47
N GLU A 124 -17.03 -13.24 -8.10
CA GLU A 124 -17.75 -12.02 -7.73
C GLU A 124 -18.28 -12.09 -6.30
N SER A 125 -18.86 -13.22 -5.88
CA SER A 125 -19.31 -13.42 -4.50
C SER A 125 -18.15 -13.34 -3.50
N ASN A 126 -17.01 -13.94 -3.81
CA ASN A 126 -15.81 -13.88 -2.97
C ASN A 126 -15.27 -12.46 -2.87
N LYS A 127 -15.23 -11.72 -3.98
CA LYS A 127 -14.82 -10.32 -4.02
C LYS A 127 -15.74 -9.45 -3.16
N GLN A 128 -17.05 -9.61 -3.29
CA GLN A 128 -18.03 -8.90 -2.46
C GLN A 128 -17.83 -9.17 -0.97
N LYS A 129 -17.65 -10.44 -0.57
CA LYS A 129 -17.36 -10.81 0.84
C LYS A 129 -16.07 -10.17 1.35
N SER A 130 -15.01 -10.18 0.53
CA SER A 130 -13.73 -9.54 0.89
C SER A 130 -13.86 -8.03 1.05
N GLU A 131 -14.63 -7.37 0.20
CA GLU A 131 -14.89 -5.93 0.30
C GLU A 131 -15.73 -5.59 1.54
N GLU A 132 -16.74 -6.40 1.86
CA GLU A 132 -17.53 -6.26 3.09
C GLU A 132 -16.68 -6.43 4.36
N GLU A 133 -15.79 -7.43 4.41
CA GLU A 133 -14.88 -7.61 5.54
C GLU A 133 -13.93 -6.43 5.70
N LEU A 134 -13.37 -5.93 4.60
CA LEU A 134 -12.50 -4.76 4.62
C LEU A 134 -13.23 -3.52 5.15
N ASN A 135 -14.49 -3.32 4.75
CA ASN A 135 -15.32 -2.23 5.23
C ASN A 135 -15.60 -2.35 6.74
N LYS A 136 -15.92 -3.55 7.23
CA LYS A 136 -16.08 -3.81 8.68
C LYS A 136 -14.80 -3.49 9.47
N ILE A 137 -13.63 -3.88 8.96
CA ILE A 137 -12.34 -3.58 9.58
C ILE A 137 -12.12 -2.06 9.65
N LYS A 138 -12.38 -1.34 8.56
CA LYS A 138 -12.25 0.13 8.51
C LYS A 138 -13.18 0.82 9.50
N GLU A 139 -14.43 0.36 9.63
CA GLU A 139 -15.38 0.91 10.61
C GLU A 139 -14.90 0.70 12.05
N VAL A 140 -14.42 -0.49 12.39
CA VAL A 140 -13.88 -0.79 13.73
C VAL A 140 -12.67 0.08 14.04
N GLN A 141 -11.75 0.26 13.08
CA GLN A 141 -10.60 1.15 13.26
C GLN A 141 -11.02 2.61 13.45
N LYS A 142 -12.02 3.08 12.70
CA LYS A 142 -12.55 4.45 12.85
C LYS A 142 -13.19 4.64 14.23
N ARG A 143 -13.96 3.67 14.72
CA ARG A 143 -14.52 3.69 16.09
C ARG A 143 -13.43 3.77 17.14
N ARG A 144 -12.39 2.93 17.05
CA ARG A 144 -11.25 2.95 17.99
C ARG A 144 -10.53 4.31 18.01
N LYS A 145 -10.26 4.90 16.84
CA LYS A 145 -9.64 6.24 16.76
C LYS A 145 -10.51 7.31 17.41
N ASN A 146 -11.82 7.27 17.17
CA ASN A 146 -12.75 8.22 17.78
C ASN A 146 -12.80 8.06 19.31
N GLU A 147 -12.83 6.82 19.81
CA GLU A 147 -12.76 6.53 21.25
C GLU A 147 -11.45 7.03 21.87
N GLU A 148 -10.32 6.89 21.17
CA GLU A 148 -9.01 7.37 21.64
C GLU A 148 -8.97 8.91 21.69
N ILE A 149 -9.44 9.59 20.64
CA ILE A 149 -9.55 11.06 20.63
C ILE A 149 -10.41 11.54 21.79
N GLN A 150 -11.53 10.87 22.05
CA GLN A 150 -12.42 11.21 23.17
C GLN A 150 -11.71 11.05 24.52
N ARG A 151 -10.97 9.96 24.73
CA ARG A 151 -10.19 9.74 25.96
C ARG A 151 -9.12 10.81 26.18
N ILE A 152 -8.42 11.21 25.12
CA ILE A 152 -7.40 12.27 25.19
C ILE A 152 -8.07 13.58 25.59
N ALA A 153 -9.17 13.95 24.94
CA ALA A 153 -9.90 15.18 25.25
C ALA A 153 -10.44 15.22 26.69
N ASP A 154 -10.93 14.09 27.20
CA ASP A 154 -11.43 13.99 28.58
C ASP A 154 -10.29 14.07 29.61
N GLU A 155 -9.12 13.49 29.31
CA GLU A 155 -7.95 13.58 30.17
C GLU A 155 -7.36 15.00 30.20
N GLU A 156 -7.29 15.68 29.04
CA GLU A 156 -6.87 17.08 28.97
C GLU A 156 -7.76 17.99 29.83
N LYS A 157 -9.09 17.77 29.80
CA LYS A 157 -10.03 18.49 30.67
C LYS A 157 -9.76 18.23 32.15
N ARG A 158 -9.50 16.97 32.54
CA ARG A 158 -9.17 16.62 33.93
C ARG A 158 -7.89 17.32 34.39
N ILE A 159 -6.83 17.28 33.58
CA ILE A 159 -5.56 17.95 33.88
C ILE A 159 -5.76 19.46 34.01
N ALA A 160 -6.53 20.08 33.12
CA ALA A 160 -6.82 21.50 33.17
C ALA A 160 -7.59 21.89 34.46
N GLU A 161 -8.58 21.08 34.85
CA GLU A 161 -9.34 21.30 36.08
C GLU A 161 -8.49 21.09 37.33
N GLU A 162 -7.61 20.09 37.36
CA GLU A 162 -6.66 19.89 38.47
C GLU A 162 -5.69 21.07 38.61
N LYS A 163 -5.13 21.57 37.49
CA LYS A 163 -4.30 22.78 37.49
C LYS A 163 -5.05 23.99 38.00
N ARG A 164 -6.32 24.16 37.60
CA ARG A 164 -7.17 25.25 38.10
C ARG A 164 -7.36 25.14 39.62
N LYS A 165 -7.71 23.96 40.14
CA LYS A 165 -7.85 23.73 41.59
C LYS A 165 -6.54 23.89 42.36
N GLN A 166 -5.40 23.55 41.75
CA GLN A 166 -4.09 23.76 42.37
C GLN A 166 -3.74 25.25 42.43
N LYS A 167 -4.01 25.99 41.34
CA LYS A 167 -3.86 27.45 41.32
C LYS A 167 -4.79 28.13 42.34
N GLU A 168 -6.07 27.76 42.39
CA GLU A 168 -7.02 28.28 43.38
C GLU A 168 -6.53 28.01 44.82
N ARG A 169 -5.97 26.82 45.09
CA ARG A 169 -5.36 26.50 46.39
C ARG A 169 -4.09 27.30 46.68
N GLN A 170 -3.25 27.54 45.67
CA GLN A 170 -2.05 28.35 45.80
C GLN A 170 -2.41 29.82 46.04
N ASP A 171 -3.35 30.36 45.28
CA ASP A 171 -3.85 31.73 45.40
C ASP A 171 -4.47 31.95 46.80
N ALA A 172 -5.23 30.98 47.32
CA ALA A 172 -5.78 31.03 48.67
C ALA A 172 -4.74 31.00 49.80
N SER A 173 -3.49 30.59 49.51
CA SER A 173 -2.39 30.62 50.48
C SER A 173 -1.77 32.01 50.64
N TYR A 174 -1.97 32.91 49.67
CA TYR A 174 -1.55 34.30 49.77
C TYR A 174 -2.60 35.07 50.57
N ILE A 175 -2.28 35.34 51.83
CA ILE A 175 -3.10 36.16 52.73
C ILE A 175 -2.58 37.59 52.76
N LYS A 176 -3.48 38.55 53.06
CA LYS A 176 -3.13 39.97 53.19
C LYS A 176 -2.05 40.17 54.26
N GLY A 177 -1.02 40.94 53.95
CA GLY A 177 0.12 41.15 54.83
C GLY A 177 0.97 42.37 54.47
N VAL A 178 2.14 42.44 55.10
CA VAL A 178 3.15 43.48 54.84
C VAL A 178 4.44 42.79 54.44
N VAL A 179 4.97 43.16 53.27
CA VAL A 179 6.26 42.66 52.79
C VAL A 179 7.33 43.69 53.13
N LYS A 180 8.31 43.31 53.97
CA LYS A 180 9.41 44.17 54.40
C LYS A 180 10.70 43.83 53.66
N PHE A 181 11.34 44.85 53.08
CA PHE A 181 12.61 44.74 52.35
C PHE A 181 13.72 45.40 53.16
N LYS A 182 14.81 44.68 53.42
CA LYS A 182 16.01 45.18 54.11
C LYS A 182 17.28 44.56 53.53
N ASN A 183 18.44 45.11 53.87
CA ASN A 183 19.77 44.67 53.38
C ASN A 183 19.84 44.70 51.85
N ILE A 184 19.36 45.79 51.25
CA ILE A 184 19.22 45.92 49.80
C ILE A 184 20.59 46.23 49.20
N SER A 185 20.98 45.47 48.19
CA SER A 185 22.25 45.66 47.51
C SER A 185 22.16 45.27 46.05
N VAL A 186 22.98 45.93 45.23
CA VAL A 186 23.19 45.59 43.83
C VAL A 186 24.67 45.26 43.65
N ARG A 187 24.96 44.30 42.77
CA ARG A 187 26.31 43.83 42.48
C ARG A 187 26.49 43.58 41.00
N ASN A 188 27.70 43.83 40.50
CA ASN A 188 28.14 43.56 39.14
C ASN A 188 27.15 44.07 38.06
N LEU A 189 26.64 45.29 38.25
CA LEU A 189 25.69 45.87 37.31
C LEU A 189 26.37 46.13 35.96
N LYS A 190 25.60 45.96 34.89
CA LYS A 190 26.04 46.30 33.54
C LYS A 190 26.27 47.82 33.45
N LYS A 191 27.40 48.22 32.89
CA LYS A 191 27.69 49.63 32.58
C LYS A 191 26.77 50.09 31.44
N MET A 192 25.92 51.08 31.72
CA MET A 192 24.96 51.59 30.73
C MET A 192 25.45 52.86 30.01
N ASP A 193 26.34 53.64 30.63
CA ASP A 193 26.90 54.88 30.07
C ASP A 193 28.31 54.71 29.49
N ILE A 194 28.58 55.39 28.36
CA ILE A 194 29.88 55.35 27.66
C ILE A 194 30.96 56.14 28.44
N PHE A 195 30.59 57.23 29.12
CA PHE A 195 31.51 58.16 29.77
C PHE A 195 31.41 58.23 31.32
N SER A 196 30.47 57.54 31.97
CA SER A 196 30.37 57.43 33.45
C SER A 196 29.97 56.01 33.88
N LYS A 197 30.09 55.68 35.18
CA LYS A 197 29.50 54.45 35.75
C LYS A 197 27.97 54.63 35.87
N THR A 198 27.24 53.52 36.04
CA THR A 198 25.77 53.50 36.17
C THR A 198 25.31 54.16 37.48
N ASP A 199 24.12 54.80 37.49
CA ASP A 199 23.49 55.37 38.69
C ASP A 199 22.27 54.54 39.16
N PRO A 200 22.46 53.38 39.81
CA PRO A 200 21.36 52.46 40.08
C PRO A 200 20.46 52.90 41.24
N PHE A 201 19.17 52.56 41.12
CA PHE A 201 18.18 52.53 42.19
C PHE A 201 17.30 51.28 42.01
N VAL A 202 16.71 50.79 43.10
CA VAL A 202 15.83 49.62 43.11
C VAL A 202 14.40 50.08 43.35
N VAL A 203 13.45 49.57 42.56
CA VAL A 203 12.02 49.85 42.71
C VAL A 203 11.31 48.57 43.15
N PHE A 204 10.61 48.65 44.28
CA PHE A 204 9.68 47.62 44.75
C PHE A 204 8.28 47.98 44.26
N LYS A 205 7.57 47.04 43.64
CA LYS A 205 6.20 47.25 43.14
C LYS A 205 5.28 46.15 43.63
N ALA A 206 4.09 46.52 44.09
CA ALA A 206 3.02 45.61 44.48
C ALA A 206 1.70 46.15 43.91
N GLY A 207 1.24 45.57 42.79
CA GLY A 207 0.09 46.10 42.06
C GLY A 207 0.35 47.53 41.58
N GLU A 208 -0.48 48.47 42.02
CA GLU A 208 -0.36 49.91 41.72
C GLU A 208 0.57 50.65 42.69
N GLU A 209 0.94 50.04 43.82
CA GLU A 209 1.86 50.64 44.79
C GLU A 209 3.32 50.44 44.36
N SER A 210 4.15 51.46 44.60
CA SER A 210 5.60 51.35 44.40
C SER A 210 6.39 52.22 45.37
N GLN A 211 7.58 51.73 45.73
CA GLN A 211 8.59 52.46 46.50
C GLN A 211 9.95 52.27 45.85
N GLN A 212 10.89 53.18 46.09
CA GLN A 212 12.23 53.09 45.51
C GLN A 212 13.32 53.47 46.51
N THR A 213 14.51 52.88 46.32
CA THR A 213 15.73 53.25 47.04
C THR A 213 16.17 54.66 46.68
N THR A 214 17.14 55.17 47.45
CA THR A 214 17.94 56.29 46.95
C THR A 214 18.70 55.90 45.67
N VAL A 215 19.22 56.90 44.96
CA VAL A 215 20.04 56.69 43.76
C VAL A 215 21.51 56.61 44.16
N ALA A 216 22.15 55.47 43.89
CA ALA A 216 23.59 55.32 44.05
C ALA A 216 24.29 55.99 42.87
N LYS A 217 25.27 56.87 43.14
CA LYS A 217 25.99 57.58 42.06
C LYS A 217 27.18 56.78 41.57
N SER A 218 27.23 56.55 40.27
CA SER A 218 28.37 56.00 39.54
C SER A 218 28.88 54.71 40.18
N ALA A 219 27.97 53.77 40.41
CA ALA A 219 28.21 52.51 41.09
C ALA A 219 27.76 51.33 40.22
N LEU A 220 28.59 50.28 40.19
CA LEU A 220 28.20 48.97 39.64
C LEU A 220 27.91 47.96 40.75
N ASP A 221 28.39 48.25 41.95
CA ASP A 221 28.16 47.55 43.20
C ASP A 221 27.77 48.60 44.23
N TYR A 222 26.64 48.41 44.91
CA TYR A 222 26.19 49.35 45.93
C TYR A 222 25.37 48.67 47.02
N ASP A 223 25.57 49.13 48.26
CA ASP A 223 24.80 48.73 49.44
C ASP A 223 23.93 49.90 49.89
N TYR A 224 22.62 49.72 49.85
CA TYR A 224 21.63 50.70 50.33
C TYR A 224 21.50 50.53 51.85
N LEU A 225 22.54 50.95 52.56
CA LEU A 225 22.67 50.77 53.99
C LEU A 225 21.60 51.56 54.74
N ASN A 226 20.96 50.90 55.70
CA ASN A 226 19.90 51.46 56.56
C ASN A 226 18.62 51.88 55.82
N GLU A 227 18.42 51.43 54.58
CA GLU A 227 17.14 51.59 53.88
C GLU A 227 16.24 50.37 54.15
N GLU A 228 15.00 50.62 54.56
CA GLU A 228 13.95 49.62 54.75
C GLU A 228 12.66 50.11 54.09
N TYR A 229 11.99 49.21 53.37
CA TYR A 229 10.77 49.53 52.62
C TYR A 229 9.68 48.52 52.95
N GLU A 230 8.43 48.96 53.01
CA GLU A 230 7.27 48.12 53.27
C GLU A 230 6.22 48.31 52.18
N LEU A 231 5.76 47.22 51.57
CA LEU A 231 4.60 47.26 50.68
C LEU A 231 3.47 46.46 51.31
N ILE A 232 2.26 47.01 51.27
CA ILE A 232 1.05 46.33 51.74
C ILE A 232 0.48 45.55 50.56
N TYR A 233 0.26 44.25 50.76
CA TYR A 233 -0.26 43.34 49.74
C TYR A 233 -1.47 42.59 50.29
#